data_AF-A0A4R0KYD4-F1
#
_entry.id   AF-A0A4R0KYD4-F1
#
_cell.length_a   1.000
_cell.length_b   1.000
_cell.length_c   1.000
_cell.angle_alpha   90.00
_cell.angle_beta   90.00
_cell.angle_gamma   90.00
#
_symmetry.space_group_name_H-M   'P 1'
#
loop_
_entity.id
_entity.type
_entity.pdbx_description
1 polymer ?
#
loop_
_entity_poly.entity_id
_entity_poly.type
_entity_poly.pdbx_seq_one_letter_code
_entity_poly.pdbx_strand_id
1 'polypeptide(L)'
;MDTDGAIVELYGLAPEQFTGARNRLAKAVRDAGDEPAAAAIAALRRPTVSAWLANQLVRVDPDGIHALTELGEQLRETYLSADSVRRRELTRQRHDLVRNLVQIARDRAADGRRITPQTAERLTETLDAALVDPAAAQLLRTGNW
;
A
#
# COMPACT_ATOMS: atom_id res chain seq x y z
N MET A 1 -18.67 -16.07 -1.08
CA MET A 1 -18.01 -14.83 -1.53
C MET A 1 -16.69 -14.78 -0.78
N ASP A 2 -15.57 -14.56 -1.48
CA ASP A 2 -14.28 -14.40 -0.83
C ASP A 2 -14.19 -13.00 -0.23
N THR A 3 -14.27 -12.92 1.10
CA THR A 3 -14.30 -11.65 1.83
C THR A 3 -12.98 -10.90 1.67
N ASP A 4 -11.85 -11.60 1.65
CA ASP A 4 -10.52 -10.96 1.57
C ASP A 4 -10.31 -10.30 0.21
N GLY A 5 -10.68 -10.98 -0.88
CA GLY A 5 -10.67 -10.39 -2.22
C GLY A 5 -11.55 -9.14 -2.34
N ALA A 6 -12.74 -9.17 -1.75
CA ALA A 6 -13.65 -8.02 -1.74
C ALA A 6 -13.11 -6.83 -0.91
N ILE A 7 -12.38 -7.10 0.17
CA ILE A 7 -11.70 -6.05 0.96
C ILE A 7 -10.59 -5.39 0.15
N VAL A 8 -9.79 -6.18 -0.57
CA VAL A 8 -8.75 -5.66 -1.47
C VAL A 8 -9.36 -4.77 -2.54
N GLU A 9 -10.49 -5.16 -3.12
CA GLU A 9 -11.26 -4.31 -4.06
C GLU A 9 -11.71 -2.99 -3.42
N LEU A 10 -12.23 -3.01 -2.19
CA LEU A 10 -12.61 -1.78 -1.48
C LEU A 10 -11.44 -0.82 -1.34
N TYR A 11 -10.26 -1.30 -0.94
CA TYR A 11 -9.07 -0.45 -0.78
C TYR A 11 -8.46 0.05 -2.11
N GLY A 12 -8.86 -0.53 -3.25
CA GLY A 12 -8.54 0.01 -4.58
C GLY A 12 -9.43 1.18 -5.01
N LEU A 13 -10.57 1.39 -4.36
CA LEU A 13 -11.47 2.50 -4.69
C LEU A 13 -10.92 3.83 -4.18
N ALA A 14 -11.27 4.92 -4.88
CA ALA A 14 -10.97 6.25 -4.39
C ALA A 14 -11.52 6.44 -2.96
N PRO A 15 -10.84 7.17 -2.06
CA PRO A 15 -11.28 7.32 -0.68
C PRO A 15 -12.72 7.82 -0.54
N GLU A 16 -13.19 8.64 -1.47
CA GLU A 16 -14.58 9.16 -1.50
C GLU A 16 -15.61 8.07 -1.78
N GLN A 17 -15.25 7.04 -2.55
CA GLN A 17 -16.13 5.92 -2.91
C GLN A 17 -16.11 4.81 -1.85
N PHE A 18 -15.03 4.73 -1.06
CA PHE A 18 -14.79 3.66 -0.09
C PHE A 18 -15.96 3.44 0.87
N THR A 19 -16.42 4.47 1.57
CA THR A 19 -17.46 4.32 2.61
C THR A 19 -18.77 3.78 2.04
N GLY A 20 -19.18 4.26 0.86
CA GLY A 20 -20.39 3.80 0.20
C GLY A 20 -20.28 2.35 -0.28
N ALA A 21 -19.13 1.95 -0.82
CA ALA A 21 -18.88 0.57 -1.23
C ALA A 21 -18.78 -0.38 -0.02
N ARG A 22 -18.05 0.00 1.04
CA ARG A 22 -17.91 -0.76 2.28
C ARG A 22 -19.27 -1.05 2.91
N ASN A 23 -20.14 -0.05 3.00
CA ASN A 23 -21.47 -0.22 3.59
C ASN A 23 -22.35 -1.16 2.76
N ARG A 24 -22.26 -1.10 1.42
CA ARG A 24 -22.98 -2.02 0.53
C ARG A 24 -22.47 -3.45 0.68
N LEU A 25 -21.16 -3.65 0.74
CA LEU A 25 -20.55 -4.96 0.95
C LEU A 25 -20.94 -5.55 2.31
N ALA A 26 -20.81 -4.77 3.40
CA ALA A 26 -21.19 -5.21 4.73
C ALA A 26 -22.67 -5.63 4.80
N LYS A 27 -23.56 -4.89 4.11
CA LYS A 27 -24.97 -5.27 4.02
C LYS A 27 -25.14 -6.59 3.25
N ALA A 28 -24.51 -6.74 2.10
CA ALA A 28 -24.61 -7.97 1.29
C ALA A 28 -24.12 -9.21 2.05
N VAL A 29 -23.02 -9.09 2.78
CA VAL A 29 -22.46 -10.18 3.61
C VAL A 29 -23.38 -10.53 4.78
N ARG A 30 -23.99 -9.52 5.41
CA ARG A 30 -25.00 -9.72 6.45
C ARG A 30 -26.26 -10.41 5.91
N ASP A 31 -26.75 -9.96 4.76
CA ASP A 31 -27.94 -10.55 4.11
C ASP A 31 -27.65 -12.01 3.67
N ALA A 32 -26.38 -12.39 3.47
CA ALA A 32 -25.93 -13.75 3.22
C ALA A 32 -25.72 -14.61 4.49
N GLY A 33 -25.95 -14.06 5.68
CA GLY A 33 -25.93 -14.78 6.96
C GLY A 33 -24.60 -14.74 7.74
N ASP A 34 -23.58 -14.02 7.27
CA ASP A 34 -22.29 -13.90 7.96
C ASP A 34 -22.19 -12.58 8.73
N GLU A 35 -22.83 -12.53 9.90
CA GLU A 35 -22.80 -11.35 10.76
C GLU A 35 -21.38 -10.95 11.24
N PRO A 36 -20.50 -11.90 11.65
CA PRO A 36 -19.13 -11.57 12.04
C PRO A 36 -18.34 -10.91 10.91
N ALA A 37 -18.38 -11.47 9.69
CA ALA A 37 -17.68 -10.86 8.55
C ALA A 37 -18.26 -9.50 8.17
N ALA A 38 -19.58 -9.35 8.21
CA ALA A 38 -20.23 -8.06 7.97
C ALA A 38 -19.79 -6.99 8.98
N ALA A 39 -19.65 -7.36 10.26
CA ALA A 39 -19.14 -6.46 11.30
C ALA A 39 -17.67 -6.08 11.06
N ALA A 40 -16.83 -7.04 10.67
CA ALA A 40 -15.44 -6.78 10.33
C ALA A 40 -15.32 -5.81 9.14
N ILE A 41 -16.10 -6.01 8.07
CA ILE A 41 -16.13 -5.13 6.90
C ILE A 41 -16.61 -3.73 7.29
N ALA A 42 -17.65 -3.62 8.13
CA ALA A 42 -18.16 -2.33 8.58
C ALA A 42 -17.14 -1.55 9.45
N ALA A 43 -16.25 -2.26 10.15
CA ALA A 43 -15.19 -1.69 10.97
C ALA A 43 -13.99 -1.19 10.14
N LEU A 44 -13.88 -1.54 8.86
CA LEU A 44 -12.80 -1.08 8.00
C LEU A 44 -12.77 0.44 7.92
N ARG A 45 -11.56 1.00 8.09
CA ARG A 45 -11.34 2.44 8.08
C ARG A 45 -11.17 2.92 6.65
N ARG A 46 -11.73 4.09 6.34
CA ARG A 46 -11.46 4.78 5.08
C ARG A 46 -9.95 5.06 4.99
N PRO A 47 -9.27 4.67 3.91
CA PRO A 47 -7.84 4.95 3.75
C PRO A 47 -7.60 6.45 3.61
N THR A 48 -6.43 6.90 4.06
CA THR A 48 -5.94 8.24 3.70
C THR A 48 -5.57 8.29 2.22
N VAL A 49 -5.37 9.48 1.65
CA VAL A 49 -4.98 9.59 0.23
C VAL A 49 -3.61 8.93 -0.03
N SER A 50 -2.64 9.06 0.88
CA SER A 50 -1.33 8.40 0.72
C SER A 50 -1.43 6.88 0.86
N ALA A 51 -2.28 6.39 1.77
CA ALA A 51 -2.56 4.96 1.91
C ALA A 51 -3.22 4.38 0.66
N TRP A 52 -4.23 5.07 0.12
CA TRP A 52 -4.85 4.70 -1.14
C TRP A 52 -3.84 4.68 -2.30
N LEU A 53 -2.94 5.68 -2.40
CA LEU A 53 -1.88 5.66 -3.43
C LEU A 53 -0.95 4.46 -3.29
N ALA A 54 -0.61 4.07 -2.06
CA ALA A 54 0.18 2.87 -1.81
C ALA A 54 -0.56 1.60 -2.26
N ASN A 55 -1.86 1.49 -1.97
CA ASN A 55 -2.70 0.39 -2.42
C ASN A 55 -2.84 0.35 -3.95
N GLN A 56 -2.88 1.52 -4.61
CA GLN A 56 -2.90 1.61 -6.07
C GLN A 56 -1.60 1.15 -6.71
N LEU A 57 -0.43 1.41 -6.10
CA LEU A 57 0.86 0.97 -6.63
C LEU A 57 0.93 -0.55 -6.82
N VAL A 58 0.32 -1.33 -5.94
CA VAL A 58 0.21 -2.80 -6.09
C VAL A 58 -0.48 -3.21 -7.38
N ARG A 59 -1.41 -2.38 -7.87
CA ARG A 59 -2.20 -2.65 -9.08
C ARG A 59 -1.55 -2.10 -10.34
N VAL A 60 -0.86 -0.95 -10.24
CA VAL A 60 -0.29 -0.26 -11.41
C VAL A 60 1.18 -0.58 -11.66
N ASP A 61 1.92 -0.98 -10.64
CA ASP A 61 3.34 -1.33 -10.69
C ASP A 61 3.67 -2.44 -9.66
N PRO A 62 3.12 -3.67 -9.85
CA PRO A 62 3.39 -4.79 -8.95
C PRO A 62 4.88 -5.16 -8.89
N ASP A 63 5.59 -5.02 -10.01
CA ASP A 63 7.03 -5.32 -10.10
C ASP A 63 7.86 -4.34 -9.25
N GLY A 64 7.53 -3.04 -9.30
CA GLY A 64 8.16 -2.04 -8.44
C GLY A 64 7.90 -2.27 -6.95
N ILE A 65 6.68 -2.68 -6.57
CA ILE A 65 6.37 -3.08 -5.19
C ILE A 65 7.15 -4.33 -4.78
N HIS A 66 7.26 -5.33 -5.65
CA HIS A 66 8.06 -6.52 -5.39
C HIS A 66 9.52 -6.15 -5.12
N ALA A 67 10.14 -5.38 -6.02
CA ALA A 67 11.51 -4.89 -5.90
C ALA A 67 11.74 -4.08 -4.62
N LEU A 68 10.75 -3.26 -4.20
CA LEU A 68 10.84 -2.51 -2.94
C LEU A 68 10.89 -3.45 -1.75
N THR A 69 10.04 -4.49 -1.74
CA THR A 69 10.03 -5.43 -0.61
C THR A 69 11.29 -6.30 -0.55
N GLU A 70 11.84 -6.70 -1.70
CA GLU A 70 13.13 -7.41 -1.79
C GLU A 70 14.29 -6.53 -1.32
N LEU A 71 14.30 -5.25 -1.71
CA LEU A 71 15.30 -4.30 -1.24
C LEU A 71 15.25 -4.14 0.29
N GLY A 72 14.05 -4.13 0.87
CA GLY A 72 13.88 -4.09 2.33
C GLY A 72 14.49 -5.32 3.01
N GLU A 73 14.32 -6.51 2.44
CA GLU A 73 14.95 -7.75 2.93
C GLU A 73 16.47 -7.67 2.88
N GLN A 74 17.03 -7.29 1.73
CA GLN A 74 18.47 -7.11 1.56
C GLN A 74 19.06 -6.07 2.52
N LEU A 75 18.36 -4.96 2.76
CA LEU A 75 18.77 -3.94 3.72
C LEU A 75 18.85 -4.54 5.13
N ARG A 76 17.80 -5.23 5.58
CA ARG A 76 17.75 -5.87 6.92
C ARG A 76 18.84 -6.91 7.11
N GLU A 77 19.12 -7.73 6.09
CA GLU A 77 20.23 -8.69 6.11
C GLU A 77 21.60 -7.99 6.15
N THR A 78 21.76 -6.91 5.37
CA THR A 78 23.04 -6.18 5.26
C THR A 78 23.40 -5.45 6.55
N TYR A 79 22.42 -5.02 7.37
CA TYR A 79 22.70 -4.41 8.68
C TYR A 79 23.44 -5.35 9.64
N LEU A 80 23.44 -6.66 9.39
CA LEU A 80 24.25 -7.64 10.13
C LEU A 80 25.70 -7.73 9.62
N SER A 81 26.02 -7.11 8.48
CA SER A 81 27.33 -7.15 7.84
C SER A 81 28.07 -5.80 7.91
N ALA A 82 29.39 -5.84 8.05
CA ALA A 82 30.24 -4.65 8.11
C ALA A 82 30.57 -4.02 6.73
N ASP A 83 29.84 -4.38 5.65
CA ASP A 83 30.15 -3.92 4.29
C ASP A 83 29.64 -2.50 4.00
N SER A 84 30.54 -1.53 4.12
CA SER A 84 30.25 -0.11 3.87
C SER A 84 29.94 0.23 2.40
N VAL A 85 30.48 -0.53 1.43
CA VAL A 85 30.26 -0.29 0.00
C VAL A 85 28.87 -0.78 -0.37
N ARG A 86 28.51 -2.00 0.07
CA ARG A 86 27.16 -2.56 -0.14
C ARG A 86 26.08 -1.69 0.48
N ARG A 87 26.30 -1.15 1.70
CA ARG A 87 25.35 -0.21 2.33
C ARG A 87 25.11 1.05 1.50
N ARG A 88 26.17 1.66 0.94
CA ARG A 88 26.03 2.85 0.08
C ARG A 88 25.24 2.54 -1.19
N GLU A 89 25.48 1.37 -1.77
CA GLU A 89 24.76 0.93 -2.96
C GLU A 89 23.26 0.73 -2.70
N LEU A 90 22.90 -0.01 -1.64
CA LEU A 90 21.50 -0.22 -1.26
C LEU A 90 20.79 1.09 -0.90
N THR A 91 21.51 2.05 -0.30
CA THR A 91 20.96 3.38 0.00
C THR A 91 20.59 4.14 -1.28
N ARG A 92 21.44 4.07 -2.32
CA ARG A 92 21.12 4.68 -3.63
C ARG A 92 19.91 4.01 -4.28
N GLN A 93 19.90 2.67 -4.29
CA GLN A 93 18.78 1.90 -4.84
C GLN A 93 17.46 2.24 -4.14
N ARG A 94 17.47 2.40 -2.81
CA ARG A 94 16.30 2.88 -2.04
C ARG A 94 15.82 4.23 -2.56
N HIS A 95 16.71 5.21 -2.65
CA HIS A 95 16.32 6.56 -3.06
C HIS A 95 15.72 6.61 -4.47
N ASP A 96 16.31 5.88 -5.42
CA ASP A 96 15.84 5.89 -6.80
C ASP A 96 14.53 5.11 -6.95
N LEU A 97 14.39 3.97 -6.29
CA LEU A 97 13.17 3.16 -6.34
C LEU A 97 11.98 3.87 -5.69
N VAL A 98 12.16 4.42 -4.48
CA VAL A 98 11.09 5.17 -3.78
C VAL A 98 10.67 6.39 -4.59
N ARG A 99 11.64 7.14 -5.16
CA ARG A 99 11.34 8.28 -6.03
C ARG A 99 10.52 7.86 -7.25
N ASN A 100 10.90 6.76 -7.90
CA ASN A 100 10.20 6.24 -9.07
C ASN A 100 8.75 5.84 -8.74
N LEU A 101 8.55 5.08 -7.65
CA LEU A 101 7.22 4.67 -7.20
C LEU A 101 6.33 5.86 -6.85
N VAL A 102 6.87 6.87 -6.16
CA VAL A 102 6.12 8.10 -5.87
C VAL A 102 5.74 8.82 -7.17
N GLN A 103 6.62 8.86 -8.17
CA GLN A 103 6.31 9.45 -9.47
C GLN A 103 5.21 8.68 -10.21
N ILE A 104 5.30 7.35 -10.25
CA ILE A 104 4.26 6.48 -10.82
C ILE A 104 2.91 6.71 -10.13
N ALA A 105 2.89 6.76 -8.80
CA ALA A 105 1.67 7.02 -8.04
C ALA A 105 1.05 8.39 -8.36
N ARG A 106 1.87 9.41 -8.63
CA ARG A 106 1.40 10.75 -9.04
C ARG A 106 0.80 10.73 -10.44
N ASP A 107 1.45 10.08 -11.38
CA ASP A 107 1.04 10.05 -12.78
C ASP A 107 -0.18 9.13 -13.00
N ARG A 108 -0.29 8.08 -12.17
CA ARG A 108 -1.38 7.10 -12.20
C ARG A 108 -2.44 7.34 -11.14
N ALA A 109 -2.44 8.50 -10.47
CA ALA A 109 -3.50 8.87 -9.54
C ALA A 109 -4.83 8.82 -10.27
N ALA A 110 -5.57 7.73 -10.09
CA ALA A 110 -6.86 7.52 -10.72
C ALA A 110 -7.76 8.72 -10.35
N ASP A 111 -8.52 9.17 -11.34
CA ASP A 111 -9.49 10.27 -11.21
C ASP A 111 -8.94 11.71 -11.27
N GLY A 112 -7.74 11.91 -11.84
CA GLY A 112 -7.23 13.26 -12.13
C GLY A 112 -6.95 14.10 -10.87
N ARG A 113 -6.85 13.43 -9.71
CA ARG A 113 -6.56 14.05 -8.43
C ARG A 113 -5.14 14.59 -8.43
N ARG A 114 -5.00 15.89 -8.20
CA ARG A 114 -3.68 16.50 -8.00
C ARG A 114 -3.07 16.02 -6.68
N ILE A 115 -1.95 15.31 -6.77
CA ILE A 115 -1.20 14.86 -5.59
C ILE A 115 -0.34 16.00 -5.06
N THR A 116 -0.68 16.47 -3.85
CA THR A 116 0.05 17.55 -3.18
C THR A 116 1.47 17.10 -2.77
N PRO A 117 2.42 18.03 -2.56
CA PRO A 117 3.73 17.70 -2.01
C PRO A 117 3.65 16.93 -0.69
N GLN A 118 2.77 17.36 0.23
CA GLN A 118 2.58 16.69 1.52
C GLN A 118 2.04 15.26 1.37
N THR A 119 1.13 15.02 0.42
CA THR A 119 0.64 13.66 0.15
C THR A 119 1.74 12.76 -0.40
N ALA A 120 2.59 13.29 -1.27
CA ALA A 120 3.72 12.55 -1.81
C ALA A 120 4.77 12.24 -0.74
N GLU A 121 5.03 13.16 0.18
CA GLU A 121 5.91 12.94 1.33
C GLU A 121 5.39 11.81 2.23
N ARG A 122 4.09 11.81 2.57
CA ARG A 122 3.48 10.71 3.33
C ARG A 122 3.52 9.35 2.60
N LEU A 123 3.45 9.37 1.26
CA LEU A 123 3.64 8.16 0.46
C LEU A 123 5.10 7.68 0.56
N THR A 124 6.08 8.57 0.46
CA THR A 124 7.50 8.25 0.70
C THR A 124 7.69 7.61 2.08
N GLU A 125 7.13 8.19 3.14
CA GLU A 125 7.18 7.64 4.51
C GLU A 125 6.60 6.22 4.58
N THR A 126 5.50 5.97 3.87
CA THR A 126 4.86 4.65 3.77
C THR A 126 5.78 3.62 3.09
N LEU A 127 6.39 3.98 1.96
CA LEU A 127 7.31 3.11 1.23
C LEU A 127 8.60 2.85 2.03
N ASP A 128 9.10 3.87 2.74
CA ASP A 128 10.24 3.75 3.63
C ASP A 128 9.94 2.84 4.84
N ALA A 129 8.74 2.93 5.41
CA ALA A 129 8.30 2.02 6.46
C ALA A 129 8.30 0.56 5.99
N ALA A 130 7.83 0.28 4.76
CA ALA A 130 7.86 -1.06 4.17
C ALA A 130 9.30 -1.60 3.96
N LEU A 131 10.28 -0.72 3.74
CA LEU A 131 11.68 -1.14 3.63
C LEU A 131 12.27 -1.60 4.96
N VAL A 132 11.79 -1.09 6.09
CA VAL A 132 12.36 -1.39 7.41
C VAL A 132 11.53 -2.40 8.22
N ASP A 133 10.21 -2.39 8.07
CA ASP A 133 9.28 -3.23 8.83
C ASP A 133 8.65 -4.33 7.94
N PRO A 134 8.88 -5.63 8.21
CA PRO A 134 8.26 -6.73 7.48
C PRO A 134 6.72 -6.72 7.52
N ALA A 135 6.10 -6.26 8.60
CA ALA A 135 4.64 -6.17 8.71
C ALA A 135 4.10 -5.09 7.77
N ALA A 136 4.75 -3.93 7.74
CA ALA A 136 4.48 -2.87 6.77
C ALA A 136 4.66 -3.37 5.32
N ALA A 137 5.74 -4.09 5.04
CA ALA A 137 5.98 -4.68 3.72
C ALA A 137 4.84 -5.62 3.29
N GLN A 138 4.29 -6.40 4.21
CA GLN A 138 3.18 -7.31 3.94
C GLN A 138 1.87 -6.56 3.67
N LEU A 139 1.56 -5.51 4.45
CA LEU A 139 0.39 -4.67 4.21
C LEU A 139 0.47 -4.00 2.83
N LEU A 140 1.64 -3.44 2.50
CA LEU A 140 1.88 -2.83 1.20
C LEU A 140 1.72 -3.86 0.07
N ARG A 141 2.35 -5.03 0.17
CA ARG A 141 2.28 -6.08 -0.87
C ARG A 141 0.86 -6.60 -1.12
N THR A 142 0.02 -6.61 -0.09
CA THR A 142 -1.37 -7.06 -0.18
C THR A 142 -2.36 -5.94 -0.52
N GLY A 143 -1.89 -4.69 -0.63
CA GLY A 143 -2.74 -3.54 -0.93
C GLY A 143 -3.73 -3.19 0.20
N ASN A 144 -3.33 -3.46 1.44
CA ASN A 144 -4.15 -3.26 2.65
C ASN A 144 -3.60 -2.17 3.58
N TRP A 145 -2.91 -1.17 3.02
CA TRP A 145 -2.35 -0.03 3.77
C TRP A 145 -3.43 0.96 4.21
#